data_AF-A0A382S7X5-F1
#
_entry.id   AF-A0A382S7X5-F1
#
_cell.length_a   1.000
_cell.length_b   1.000
_cell.length_c   1.000
_cell.angle_alpha   90.00
_cell.angle_beta   90.00
_cell.angle_gamma   90.00
#
_symmetry.space_group_name_H-M   'P 1'
#
loop_
_entity.id
_entity.type
_entity.pdbx_description
1 polymer ?
#
loop_
_entity_poly.entity_id
_entity_poly.type
_entity_poly.pdbx_seq_one_letter_code
_entity_poly.pdbx_strand_id
1 'polypeptide(L)'
;MVLYGMKTTRDISFDTMLLHAKTVKKFTKKSLVVFDMPYKTYLNKFDAYKNAKRVINLTKCDAVKLEGGKEMSKIIQHLTKK
;
A
#
# COMPACT_ATOMS: atom_id res chain seq x y z
N MET A 1 17.45 5.48 0.40
CA MET A 1 16.09 6.01 0.13
C MET A 1 16.11 7.53 0.14
N VAL A 2 15.04 8.19 -0.34
CA VAL A 2 15.05 9.64 -0.63
C VAL A 2 14.72 10.54 0.57
N LEU A 3 13.62 10.26 1.31
CA LEU A 3 13.05 11.22 2.27
C LEU A 3 13.65 11.16 3.69
N TYR A 4 13.97 9.95 4.16
CA TYR A 4 14.22 9.70 5.59
C TYR A 4 15.63 9.20 5.91
N GLY A 5 16.56 9.25 4.95
CA GLY A 5 17.93 8.74 5.15
C GLY A 5 18.02 7.23 5.42
N MET A 6 16.91 6.49 5.33
CA MET A 6 16.87 5.05 5.52
C MET A 6 17.70 4.33 4.45
N LYS A 7 18.42 3.29 4.88
CA LYS A 7 19.25 2.45 4.00
C LYS A 7 18.40 1.46 3.19
N THR A 8 17.21 1.08 3.68
CA THR A 8 16.33 0.08 3.08
C THR A 8 14.86 0.45 3.25
N THR A 9 14.01 0.07 2.29
CA THR A 9 12.54 0.29 2.33
C THR A 9 11.85 -0.52 3.41
N ARG A 10 12.53 -1.51 4.00
CA ARG A 10 11.98 -2.37 5.05
C ARG A 10 11.76 -1.65 6.38
N ASP A 11 12.43 -0.52 6.59
CA ASP A 11 12.38 0.21 7.87
C ASP A 11 11.23 1.22 7.94
N ILE A 12 10.50 1.44 6.82
CA ILE A 12 9.40 2.39 6.79
C ILE A 12 8.19 1.85 7.54
N SER A 13 7.63 2.67 8.45
CA SER A 13 6.41 2.29 9.17
C SER A 13 5.17 2.42 8.28
N PHE A 14 4.17 1.56 8.54
CA PHE A 14 2.88 1.63 7.85
C PHE A 14 2.18 2.97 8.05
N ASP A 15 2.22 3.51 9.27
CA ASP A 15 1.54 4.76 9.59
C ASP A 15 2.23 5.97 8.92
N THR A 16 3.55 5.95 8.78
CA THR A 16 4.29 6.96 7.99
C THR A 16 3.82 6.96 6.54
N MET A 17 3.66 5.80 5.92
CA MET A 17 3.16 5.69 4.55
C MET A 17 1.70 6.17 4.41
N LEU A 18 0.84 5.87 5.39
CA LEU A 18 -0.55 6.38 5.42
C LEU A 18 -0.59 7.92 5.43
N LEU A 19 0.29 8.57 6.18
CA LEU A 19 0.37 10.04 6.24
C LEU A 19 0.79 10.66 4.91
N HIS A 20 1.78 10.09 4.24
CA HIS A 20 2.18 10.52 2.89
C HIS A 20 1.05 10.38 1.89
N ALA A 21 0.41 9.21 1.89
CA ALA A 21 -0.67 8.90 0.97
C ALA A 21 -1.87 9.84 1.15
N LYS A 22 -2.26 10.13 2.40
CA LYS A 22 -3.28 11.15 2.71
C LYS A 22 -2.91 12.52 2.14
N THR A 23 -1.66 12.93 2.33
CA THR A 23 -1.16 14.22 1.84
C THR A 23 -1.22 14.29 0.32
N VAL A 24 -0.71 13.27 -0.38
CA VAL A 24 -0.75 13.20 -1.85
C VAL A 24 -2.18 13.18 -2.36
N LYS A 25 -3.04 12.31 -1.80
CA LYS A 25 -4.42 12.18 -2.28
C LYS A 25 -5.23 13.45 -2.07
N LYS A 26 -5.03 14.16 -0.94
CA LYS A 26 -5.73 15.43 -0.64
C LYS A 26 -5.56 16.48 -1.75
N PHE A 27 -4.40 16.51 -2.42
CA PHE A 27 -4.09 17.52 -3.44
C PHE A 27 -4.13 16.98 -4.88
N THR A 28 -4.36 15.68 -5.06
CA THR A 28 -4.43 15.08 -6.40
C THR A 28 -5.79 15.37 -7.04
N LYS A 29 -5.78 16.01 -8.21
CA LYS A 29 -7.01 16.39 -8.95
C LYS A 29 -7.39 15.44 -10.08
N LYS A 30 -6.40 14.85 -10.76
CA LYS A 30 -6.62 14.08 -12.01
C LYS A 30 -5.90 12.72 -12.04
N SER A 31 -4.79 12.58 -11.33
CA SER A 31 -3.98 11.37 -11.38
C SER A 31 -4.56 10.24 -10.53
N LEU A 32 -4.33 8.99 -10.97
CA LEU A 32 -4.49 7.80 -10.14
C LEU A 32 -3.40 7.77 -9.07
N VAL A 33 -3.79 7.65 -7.80
CA VAL A 33 -2.86 7.55 -6.67
C VAL A 33 -2.79 6.10 -6.20
N VAL A 34 -1.61 5.50 -6.33
CA VAL A 34 -1.33 4.13 -5.89
C VAL A 34 -0.58 4.16 -4.57
N PHE A 35 -1.09 3.46 -3.57
CA PHE A 35 -0.41 3.26 -2.29
C PHE A 35 0.51 2.05 -2.37
N ASP A 36 1.80 2.23 -2.08
CA ASP A 36 2.71 1.10 -1.99
C ASP A 36 2.63 0.42 -0.62
N MET A 37 2.25 -0.86 -0.59
CA MET A 37 2.11 -1.60 0.66
C MET A 37 3.49 -1.90 1.26
N PRO A 38 3.78 -1.48 2.51
CA PRO A 38 5.06 -1.75 3.14
C PRO A 38 5.36 -3.24 3.31
N TYR A 39 6.65 -3.55 3.42
CA TYR A 39 7.13 -4.91 3.64
C TYR A 39 6.42 -5.59 4.83
N LYS A 40 6.12 -6.89 4.69
CA LYS A 40 5.38 -7.73 5.66
C LYS A 40 3.94 -7.31 5.97
N THR A 41 3.34 -6.36 5.25
CA THR A 41 1.94 -5.95 5.51
C THR A 41 0.90 -6.71 4.67
N TYR A 42 1.34 -7.68 3.87
CA TYR A 42 0.49 -8.45 2.96
C TYR A 42 0.94 -9.92 2.82
N LEU A 43 1.43 -10.53 3.91
CA LEU A 43 2.02 -11.88 3.90
C LEU A 43 1.05 -12.99 3.49
N ASN A 44 -0.25 -12.80 3.75
CA ASN A 44 -1.31 -13.70 3.32
C ASN A 44 -2.53 -12.90 2.86
N LYS A 45 -3.49 -13.58 2.23
CA LYS A 45 -4.69 -12.94 1.66
C LYS A 45 -5.53 -12.16 2.68
N PHE A 46 -5.57 -12.60 3.94
CA PHE A 46 -6.38 -11.96 4.98
C PHE A 46 -5.72 -10.66 5.47
N ASP A 47 -4.42 -10.71 5.75
CA ASP A 47 -3.65 -9.52 6.14
C ASP A 47 -3.60 -8.50 5.00
N ALA A 48 -3.39 -8.97 3.77
CA ALA A 48 -3.41 -8.12 2.58
C ALA A 48 -4.76 -7.42 2.43
N TYR A 49 -5.88 -8.14 2.55
CA TYR A 49 -7.21 -7.55 2.42
C TYR A 49 -7.53 -6.58 3.56
N LYS A 50 -7.24 -6.96 4.81
CA LYS A 50 -7.42 -6.11 5.98
C LYS A 50 -6.65 -4.80 5.84
N ASN A 51 -5.38 -4.88 5.46
CA ASN A 51 -4.51 -3.71 5.36
C ASN A 51 -4.82 -2.88 4.11
N ALA A 52 -5.11 -3.50 2.96
CA ALA A 52 -5.56 -2.78 1.77
C ALA A 52 -6.87 -2.01 2.04
N LYS A 53 -7.85 -2.66 2.68
CA LYS A 53 -9.10 -2.00 3.09
C LYS A 53 -8.83 -0.83 4.04
N ARG A 54 -7.94 -0.99 5.02
CA ARG A 54 -7.50 0.09 5.91
C ARG A 54 -6.88 1.25 5.12
N VAL A 55 -5.99 0.97 4.18
CA VAL A 55 -5.35 1.97 3.31
C VAL A 55 -6.40 2.75 2.51
N ILE A 56 -7.23 2.06 1.73
CA ILE A 56 -8.23 2.71 0.88
C ILE A 56 -9.20 3.55 1.72
N ASN A 57 -9.66 3.03 2.86
CA ASN A 57 -10.58 3.76 3.73
C ASN A 57 -9.98 5.03 4.32
N LEU A 58 -8.72 4.96 4.80
CA LEU A 58 -8.07 6.07 5.51
C LEU A 58 -7.42 7.10 4.57
N THR A 59 -6.89 6.66 3.44
CA THR A 59 -6.11 7.52 2.53
C THR A 59 -6.92 7.99 1.33
N LYS A 60 -7.98 7.25 0.97
CA LYS A 60 -8.73 7.41 -0.28
C LYS A 60 -7.87 7.22 -1.54
N CYS A 61 -6.71 6.58 -1.45
CA CYS A 61 -5.96 6.17 -2.65
C CYS A 61 -6.81 5.26 -3.53
N ASP A 62 -6.51 5.24 -4.82
CA ASP A 62 -7.32 4.57 -5.84
C ASP A 62 -6.92 3.10 -6.01
N ALA A 63 -5.68 2.75 -5.65
CA ALA A 63 -5.17 1.39 -5.72
C ALA A 63 -4.09 1.14 -4.66
N VAL A 64 -3.74 -0.14 -4.50
CA VAL A 64 -2.58 -0.58 -3.73
C VAL A 64 -1.58 -1.32 -4.64
N LYS A 65 -0.29 -1.16 -4.40
CA LYS A 65 0.79 -1.94 -5.02
C LYS A 65 1.24 -3.03 -4.05
N LEU A 66 1.41 -4.24 -4.57
CA LEU A 66 2.05 -5.36 -3.88
C LEU A 66 3.29 -5.77 -4.66
N GLU A 67 4.38 -6.10 -3.97
CA GLU A 67 5.60 -6.62 -4.58
C GLU A 67 5.73 -8.12 -4.34
N GLY A 68 6.01 -8.88 -5.41
CA GLY A 68 6.19 -10.32 -5.41
C GLY A 68 6.09 -10.90 -6.82
N GLY A 69 6.44 -12.18 -6.96
CA GLY A 69 6.29 -12.96 -8.17
C GLY A 69 4.99 -13.77 -8.22
N LYS A 70 5.06 -14.99 -8.76
CA LYS A 70 3.91 -15.88 -8.95
C LYS A 70 3.18 -16.21 -7.64
N GLU A 71 3.90 -16.23 -6.53
CA GLU A 71 3.36 -16.46 -5.19
C GLU A 71 2.29 -15.44 -4.78
N MET A 72 2.34 -14.22 -5.35
CA MET A 72 1.39 -13.16 -5.05
C MET A 72 0.05 -13.31 -5.78
N SER A 73 -0.03 -14.19 -6.80
CA SER A 73 -1.21 -14.33 -7.66
C SER A 73 -2.50 -14.63 -6.89
N LYS A 74 -2.45 -15.52 -5.90
CA LYS A 74 -3.62 -15.84 -5.05
C LYS A 74 -4.07 -14.65 -4.21
N ILE A 75 -3.13 -13.82 -3.75
CA ILE A 75 -3.44 -12.61 -2.96
C ILE A 75 -4.05 -11.55 -3.87
N ILE A 76 -3.44 -11.27 -5.01
CA ILE A 76 -3.95 -10.31 -6.01
C ILE A 76 -5.38 -10.72 -6.43
N GLN A 77 -5.58 -11.98 -6.79
CA GLN A 77 -6.90 -12.48 -7.19
C GLN A 77 -7.93 -12.33 -6.07
N HIS A 78 -7.53 -12.50 -4.80
CA HIS A 78 -8.43 -12.30 -3.67
C HIS A 78 -8.83 -10.83 -3.52
N LEU A 79 -7.87 -9.90 -3.64
CA LEU A 79 -8.12 -8.46 -3.53
C LEU A 79 -8.98 -7.91 -4.66
N THR A 80 -8.82 -8.40 -5.90
CA THR A 80 -9.56 -7.88 -7.06
C THR A 80 -10.99 -8.41 -7.17
N LYS A 81 -11.36 -9.42 -6.37
CA LYS A 81 -12.70 -10.06 -6.41
C LYS A 81 -13.60 -9.69 -5.23
N LYS A 82 -13.10 -8.87 -4.29
CA LYS A 82 -13.79 -8.49 -3.05
C LYS A 82 -14.02 -7.00 -3.02
#